data_AF-A0A0F3GIU8-F1
#
_entry.id   AF-A0A0F3GIU8-F1
#
_cell.length_a   1.000
_cell.length_b   1.000
_cell.length_c   1.000
_cell.angle_alpha   90.00
_cell.angle_beta   90.00
_cell.angle_gamma   90.00
#
_symmetry.space_group_name_H-M   'P 1'
#
loop_
_entity.id
_entity.type
_entity.pdbx_description
1 polymer ?
#
loop_
_entity_poly.entity_id
_entity_poly.type
_entity_poly.pdbx_seq_one_letter_code
_entity_poly.pdbx_strand_id
1 'polypeptide(L)'
;MVTKIIGVGINYMKRLVVLLAVVIVLLMPGCTGKKAQELFETAQFEEKQNNREHARQLYEEIVTKFPDSEYAGKAKERLSEIKK
;
A
#
# COMPACT_ATOMS: atom_id res chain seq x y z
N MET A 1 -32.46 -36.66 16.27
CA MET A 1 -32.81 -35.27 15.87
C MET A 1 -31.93 -34.22 16.56
N VAL A 2 -31.51 -34.43 17.82
CA VAL A 2 -30.72 -33.48 18.65
C VAL A 2 -29.30 -33.19 18.13
N THR A 3 -28.59 -34.17 17.56
CA THR A 3 -27.22 -34.00 17.03
C THR A 3 -27.11 -33.10 15.80
N LYS A 4 -28.18 -32.98 15.01
CA LYS A 4 -28.21 -32.13 13.81
C LYS A 4 -28.25 -30.63 14.17
N ILE A 5 -28.95 -30.28 15.25
CA ILE A 5 -29.10 -28.89 15.73
C ILE A 5 -27.78 -28.36 16.30
N ILE A 6 -27.05 -29.21 17.05
CA ILE A 6 -25.74 -28.88 17.61
C ILE A 6 -24.70 -28.67 16.48
N GLY A 7 -24.72 -29.53 15.45
CA GLY A 7 -23.84 -29.40 14.29
C GLY A 7 -24.13 -28.16 13.42
N VAL A 8 -25.39 -27.74 13.30
CA VAL A 8 -25.75 -26.48 12.62
C VAL A 8 -25.23 -25.29 13.42
N GLY A 9 -25.43 -25.26 14.74
CA GLY A 9 -24.92 -24.20 15.62
C GLY A 9 -23.40 -24.03 15.58
N ILE A 10 -22.65 -25.14 15.59
CA ILE A 10 -21.18 -25.13 15.47
C ILE A 10 -20.74 -24.55 14.12
N ASN A 11 -21.41 -24.91 13.02
CA ASN A 11 -21.09 -24.38 11.69
C ASN A 11 -21.39 -22.88 11.55
N TYR A 12 -22.46 -22.37 12.18
CA TYR A 12 -22.75 -20.94 12.24
C TYR A 12 -21.68 -20.18 13.02
N MET A 13 -21.27 -20.69 14.19
CA MET A 13 -20.22 -20.08 15.00
C MET A 13 -18.88 -20.05 14.27
N LYS A 14 -18.54 -21.14 13.55
CA LYS A 14 -17.33 -21.23 12.73
C LYS A 14 -17.37 -20.25 11.55
N ARG A 15 -18.52 -20.10 10.89
CA ARG A 15 -18.73 -19.09 9.83
C ARG A 15 -18.64 -17.66 10.37
N LEU A 16 -19.21 -17.39 11.54
CA LEU A 16 -19.10 -16.08 12.20
C LEU A 16 -17.66 -15.73 12.54
N VAL A 17 -16.89 -16.67 13.07
CA VAL A 17 -15.45 -16.49 13.36
C VAL A 17 -14.67 -16.23 12.07
N VAL A 18 -14.96 -16.96 10.98
CA VAL A 18 -14.31 -16.73 9.68
C VAL A 18 -14.66 -15.36 9.10
N LEU A 19 -15.93 -14.93 9.19
CA LEU A 19 -16.34 -13.60 8.71
C LEU A 19 -15.66 -12.48 9.50
N LEU A 20 -15.58 -12.60 10.82
CA LEU A 20 -14.87 -11.64 11.67
C LEU A 20 -13.37 -11.59 11.36
N ALA A 21 -12.73 -12.73 11.11
CA ALA A 21 -11.32 -12.78 10.73
C ALA A 21 -11.03 -12.10 9.38
N VAL A 22 -11.91 -12.25 8.39
CA VAL A 22 -11.78 -11.56 7.09
C VAL A 22 -11.90 -10.04 7.24
N VAL A 23 -12.82 -9.56 8.07
CA VAL A 23 -12.96 -8.12 8.35
C VAL A 23 -11.70 -7.56 9.02
N ILE A 24 -11.09 -8.29 9.95
CA ILE A 24 -9.85 -7.87 10.61
C ILE A 24 -8.67 -7.76 9.62
N VAL A 25 -8.55 -8.67 8.66
CA VAL A 25 -7.52 -8.61 7.61
C VAL A 25 -7.69 -7.39 6.71
N LEU A 26 -8.94 -7.01 6.41
CA LEU A 26 -9.25 -5.82 5.62
C LEU A 26 -8.96 -4.50 6.35
N LEU A 27 -8.86 -4.53 7.69
CA LEU A 27 -8.62 -3.36 8.52
C LEU A 27 -7.13 -3.08 8.79
N MET A 28 -6.19 -3.86 8.26
CA MET A 28 -4.76 -3.57 8.42
C MET A 28 -4.36 -2.42 7.49
N PRO A 29 -4.05 -1.21 8.01
CA PRO A 29 -3.49 -0.16 7.18
C PRO A 29 -2.14 -0.64 6.67
N GLY A 30 -2.04 -0.91 5.37
CA GLY A 30 -0.79 -1.34 4.77
C GLY A 30 0.30 -0.29 5.04
N CYS A 31 1.48 -0.72 5.50
CA CYS A 31 2.66 0.13 5.73
C CYS A 31 3.24 0.78 4.46
N THR A 32 2.47 0.85 3.37
CA THR A 32 2.90 1.32 2.05
C THR A 32 3.26 2.81 2.04
N GLY A 33 2.61 3.62 2.89
CA GLY A 33 2.87 5.06 2.97
C GLY A 33 4.30 5.43 3.39
N LYS A 34 4.87 4.73 4.37
CA LYS A 34 6.23 5.00 4.86
C LYS A 34 7.29 4.73 3.78
N LYS A 35 7.11 3.67 2.99
CA LYS A 35 8.08 3.34 1.93
C LYS A 35 8.04 4.34 0.78
N ALA A 36 6.85 4.82 0.42
CA ALA A 36 6.68 5.86 -0.60
C ALA A 36 7.36 7.18 -0.17
N GLN A 37 7.25 7.55 1.11
CA GLN A 37 7.95 8.69 1.68
C GLN A 37 9.47 8.57 1.56
N GLU A 38 10.04 7.44 2.02
CA GLU A 38 11.49 7.21 1.98
C GLU A 38 12.05 7.28 0.56
N LEU A 39 11.35 6.70 -0.42
CA LEU A 39 11.72 6.78 -1.83
C LEU A 39 11.66 8.23 -2.34
N PHE A 40 10.64 8.99 -1.94
CA PHE A 40 10.48 10.38 -2.37
C PHE A 40 11.62 11.26 -1.85
N GLU A 41 11.96 11.12 -0.56
CA GLU A 41 13.07 11.84 0.06
C GLU A 41 14.42 11.50 -0.60
N THR A 42 14.62 10.22 -0.94
CA THR A 42 15.81 9.75 -1.65
C THR A 42 15.88 10.35 -3.06
N ALA A 43 14.77 10.36 -3.80
CA ALA A 43 14.71 10.95 -5.13
C ALA A 43 15.04 12.46 -5.10
N GLN A 44 14.53 13.20 -4.11
CA GLN A 44 14.87 14.61 -3.93
C GLN A 44 16.35 14.83 -3.58
N PHE A 45 16.96 13.92 -2.80
CA PHE A 45 18.38 13.98 -2.51
C PHE A 45 19.21 13.77 -3.79
N GLU A 46 18.91 12.74 -4.57
CA GLU A 46 19.60 12.44 -5.84
C GLU A 46 19.46 13.59 -6.84
N GLU A 47 18.27 14.18 -6.92
CA GLU A 47 18.02 15.36 -7.76
C GLU A 47 18.93 16.54 -7.37
N LYS A 48 19.08 16.82 -6.07
CA LYS A 48 20.00 17.85 -5.55
C LYS A 48 21.47 17.52 -5.81
N GLN A 49 21.83 16.24 -5.84
CA GLN A 49 23.17 15.78 -6.21
C GLN A 49 23.41 15.75 -7.73
N ASN A 50 22.46 16.26 -8.54
CA ASN A 50 22.48 16.22 -10.00
C ASN A 50 22.43 14.80 -10.62
N ASN A 51 22.08 13.79 -9.83
CA ASN A 51 21.83 12.42 -10.28
C ASN A 51 20.39 12.28 -10.81
N ARG A 52 20.05 13.11 -11.79
CA ARG A 52 18.66 13.28 -12.28
C ARG A 52 18.05 12.00 -12.85
N GLU A 53 18.87 11.13 -13.44
CA GLU A 53 18.40 9.85 -13.98
C GLU A 53 17.92 8.93 -12.85
N HIS A 54 18.72 8.75 -11.80
CA HIS A 54 18.33 7.93 -10.65
C HIS A 54 17.13 8.54 -9.90
N ALA A 55 17.10 9.86 -9.74
CA ALA A 55 15.94 10.56 -9.19
C ALA A 55 14.64 10.25 -9.98
N ARG A 56 14.71 10.27 -11.33
CA ARG A 56 13.59 9.91 -12.20
C ARG A 56 13.12 8.48 -11.96
N GLN A 57 14.05 7.52 -11.89
CA GLN A 57 13.71 6.12 -11.63
C GLN A 57 12.98 5.94 -10.29
N LEU A 58 13.47 6.59 -9.24
CA LEU A 58 12.84 6.54 -7.91
C LEU A 58 11.44 7.16 -7.92
N TYR A 59 11.24 8.30 -8.58
CA TYR A 59 9.89 8.88 -8.74
C TYR A 59 8.95 7.96 -9.54
N GLU A 60 9.43 7.32 -10.61
CA GLU A 60 8.65 6.35 -11.40
C GLU A 60 8.28 5.10 -10.56
N GLU A 61 9.18 4.64 -9.70
CA GLU A 61 8.91 3.57 -8.76
C GLU A 61 7.78 3.94 -7.79
N ILE A 62 7.79 5.17 -7.25
CA ILE A 62 6.73 5.63 -6.34
C ILE A 62 5.36 5.58 -7.03
N VAL A 63 5.27 6.10 -8.26
CA VAL A 63 4.03 6.13 -9.02
C VAL A 63 3.52 4.72 -9.35
N THR A 64 4.44 3.78 -9.59
CA THR A 64 4.10 2.41 -9.99
C THR A 64 3.72 1.55 -8.80
N LYS A 65 4.51 1.60 -7.71
CA LYS A 65 4.35 0.69 -6.56
C LYS A 65 3.45 1.25 -5.45
N PHE A 66 3.28 2.57 -5.39
CA PHE A 66 2.52 3.25 -4.35
C PHE A 66 1.48 4.23 -4.92
N PRO A 67 0.64 3.82 -5.90
CA PRO A 67 -0.22 4.73 -6.65
C PRO A 67 -1.23 5.50 -5.79
N ASP A 68 -1.65 4.94 -4.66
CA ASP A 68 -2.62 5.54 -3.73
C ASP A 68 -1.96 6.37 -2.61
N SER A 69 -0.63 6.46 -2.59
CA SER A 69 0.09 7.27 -1.60
C SER A 69 0.05 8.76 -1.95
N GLU A 70 0.07 9.63 -0.95
CA GLU A 70 0.23 11.08 -1.17
C GLU A 70 1.51 11.42 -1.97
N TYR A 71 2.53 10.56 -1.89
CA TYR A 71 3.82 10.74 -2.57
C TYR A 71 3.75 10.41 -4.05
N ALA A 72 2.80 9.61 -4.52
CA ALA A 72 2.63 9.37 -5.96
C ALA A 72 2.19 10.64 -6.69
N GLY A 73 1.35 11.49 -6.07
CA GLY A 73 1.00 12.80 -6.62
C GLY A 73 2.23 13.70 -6.75
N LYS A 74 2.99 13.84 -5.66
CA LYS A 74 4.22 14.65 -5.61
C LYS A 74 5.27 14.13 -6.61
N ALA A 75 5.44 12.81 -6.73
CA ALA A 75 6.39 12.20 -7.67
C ALA A 75 6.04 12.48 -9.14
N LYS A 76 4.75 12.45 -9.51
CA LYS A 76 4.30 12.82 -10.86
C LYS A 76 4.65 14.28 -11.21
N GLU A 77 4.47 15.19 -10.25
CA GLU A 77 4.84 16.59 -10.41
C GLU A 77 6.34 16.74 -10.67
N ARG A 78 7.19 16.14 -9.83
CA ARG A 78 8.66 16.17 -10.03
C ARG A 78 9.09 15.57 -11.37
N LEU A 79 8.48 14.47 -11.80
CA LEU A 79 8.75 13.85 -13.11
C LEU A 79 8.44 14.79 -14.28
N SER A 80 7.44 15.65 -14.16
CA SER A 80 7.09 16.64 -15.20
C SER A 80 8.11 17.78 -15.30
N GLU A 81 8.85 18.04 -14.22
CA GLU A 81 9.90 19.05 -14.18
C GLU A 81 11.25 18.50 -14.65
N ILE A 82 11.64 17.30 -14.19
CA ILE A 82 12.94 16.68 -14.53
C ILE A 82 13.04 16.30 -16.02
N LYS A 83 11.91 16.05 -16.69
CA LYS A 83 11.88 15.68 -18.12
C LYS A 83 12.09 16.88 -19.08
N LYS A 84 12.17 18.12 -18.54
CA LYS A 84 12.45 19.34 -19.31
C LYS A 84 13.94 19.62 -19.34
#